data_AF-A0A7G1IBP6-F1
#
_entry.id   AF-A0A7G1IBP6-F1
#
_cell.length_a   1.000
_cell.length_b   1.000
_cell.length_c   1.000
_cell.angle_alpha   90.00
_cell.angle_beta   90.00
_cell.angle_gamma   90.00
#
_symmetry.space_group_name_H-M   'P 1'
#
loop_
_entity.id
_entity.type
_entity.pdbx_description
1 polymer ?
#
loop_
_entity_poly.entity_id
_entity_poly.type
_entity_poly.pdbx_seq_one_letter_code
_entity_poly.pdbx_strand_id
1 'polypeptide(L)'
;MATTLAIGQNPGVAPLAVDPEAMFVAGSAVAAVGEDLVAALGTLTAGFGANTGQDAAGDMFGLAYQEAAKSLVKAAAAAINACRHDGARIQLSASNYSRAEAASTLGGGSGVLPAPHDPEQFSAPGPPGTLGAGPPPPMLWRVVELFVGDLWPNGDVAGLHAAAGCWRGLAAALGGAEQGLNVPKAVIAGQEIPEGPLIQPVLSELGATMASLGKQCEQLAATLDNFADEVAHAQNAIRDLLDRLGSASGLWHEVVSIFDGDGLQEVKEIAEDIKALLHNLGREAQAKEQAMQRGMGSPTA
;
A
#
# COMPACT_ATOMS: atom_id res chain seq x y z
N MET A 1 -55.21 43.28 -29.52
CA MET A 1 -54.64 42.00 -29.97
C MET A 1 -53.18 41.98 -29.54
N ALA A 2 -52.86 41.18 -28.53
CA ALA A 2 -51.51 41.04 -27.99
C ALA A 2 -50.79 39.95 -28.78
N THR A 3 -49.68 40.30 -29.43
CA THR A 3 -48.81 39.36 -30.12
C THR A 3 -47.80 38.85 -29.09
N THR A 4 -47.97 37.59 -28.68
CA THR A 4 -47.03 36.84 -27.85
C THR A 4 -45.71 36.66 -28.61
N LEU A 5 -44.60 37.15 -28.03
CA LEU A 5 -43.25 36.82 -28.47
C LEU A 5 -42.95 35.36 -28.11
N ALA A 6 -42.80 34.51 -29.12
CA ALA A 6 -42.14 33.23 -28.98
C ALA A 6 -40.63 33.48 -28.89
N ILE A 7 -40.05 33.34 -27.70
CA ILE A 7 -38.60 33.26 -27.53
C ILE A 7 -38.21 31.87 -28.05
N GLY A 8 -37.59 31.87 -29.22
CA GLY A 8 -37.18 30.67 -29.93
C GLY A 8 -36.20 29.83 -29.11
N GLN A 9 -36.48 28.53 -29.07
CA GLN A 9 -35.51 27.51 -28.68
C GLN A 9 -34.29 27.63 -29.61
N ASN A 10 -33.12 27.88 -29.05
CA ASN A 10 -31.87 27.91 -29.79
C ASN A 10 -31.50 26.45 -30.16
N PRO A 11 -31.45 26.06 -31.45
CA PRO A 11 -31.46 24.64 -31.87
C PRO A 11 -30.07 23.96 -31.78
N GLY A 12 -29.24 24.33 -30.80
CA GLY A 12 -27.87 23.82 -30.69
C GLY A 12 -27.38 23.49 -29.28
N VAL A 13 -28.19 23.69 -28.24
CA VAL A 13 -27.81 23.36 -26.85
C VAL A 13 -28.95 22.55 -26.26
N ALA A 14 -28.68 21.29 -25.87
CA ALA A 14 -29.63 20.50 -25.12
C ALA A 14 -30.04 21.27 -23.85
N PRO A 15 -31.32 21.19 -23.41
CA PRO A 15 -31.74 21.84 -22.17
C PRO A 15 -30.83 21.42 -21.02
N LEU A 16 -30.48 22.35 -20.13
CA LEU A 16 -29.83 21.99 -18.87
C LEU A 16 -30.88 21.35 -17.96
N ALA A 17 -30.62 20.13 -17.50
CA ALA A 17 -31.45 19.42 -16.55
C ALA A 17 -30.56 18.83 -15.45
N VAL A 18 -30.61 19.46 -14.28
CA VAL A 18 -29.72 19.15 -13.15
C VAL A 18 -30.56 18.98 -11.90
N ASP A 19 -30.24 17.97 -11.11
CA ASP A 19 -30.63 17.83 -9.71
C ASP A 19 -29.42 18.23 -8.84
N PRO A 20 -29.38 19.48 -8.33
CA PRO A 20 -28.25 19.95 -7.54
C PRO A 20 -28.08 19.18 -6.22
N GLU A 21 -29.16 18.70 -5.60
CA GLU A 21 -29.09 17.95 -4.35
C GLU A 21 -28.45 16.58 -4.58
N ALA A 22 -28.91 15.86 -5.62
CA ALA A 22 -28.31 14.57 -5.99
C ALA A 22 -26.83 14.71 -6.34
N MET A 23 -26.46 15.78 -7.08
CA MET A 23 -25.07 16.05 -7.43
C MET A 23 -24.21 16.41 -6.22
N PHE A 24 -24.75 17.17 -5.26
CA PHE A 24 -24.05 17.47 -4.00
C PHE A 24 -23.84 16.21 -3.15
N VAL A 25 -24.83 15.33 -3.08
CA VAL A 25 -24.71 14.02 -2.42
C VAL A 25 -23.67 13.14 -3.13
N ALA A 26 -23.64 13.15 -4.48
CA ALA A 26 -22.62 12.42 -5.24
C ALA A 26 -21.20 12.94 -4.93
N GLY A 27 -20.99 14.25 -4.89
CA GLY A 27 -19.70 14.82 -4.47
C GLY A 27 -19.31 14.45 -3.05
N SER A 28 -20.29 14.44 -2.12
CA SER A 28 -20.08 13.99 -0.74
C SER A 28 -19.68 12.52 -0.67
N ALA A 29 -20.27 11.66 -1.50
CA ALA A 29 -19.93 10.24 -1.59
C ALA A 29 -18.51 10.02 -2.14
N VAL A 30 -18.07 10.81 -3.13
CA VAL A 30 -16.68 10.75 -3.64
C VAL A 30 -15.68 11.13 -2.55
N ALA A 31 -15.98 12.16 -1.75
CA ALA A 31 -15.13 12.54 -0.61
C ALA A 31 -15.10 11.45 0.47
N ALA A 32 -16.23 10.81 0.77
CA ALA A 32 -16.33 9.73 1.76
C ALA A 32 -15.48 8.51 1.40
N VAL A 33 -15.36 8.17 0.10
CA VAL A 33 -14.43 7.12 -0.37
C VAL A 33 -12.98 7.43 0.05
N GLY A 34 -12.58 8.70 0.04
CA GLY A 34 -11.27 9.13 0.53
C GLY A 34 -11.10 8.93 2.04
N GLU A 35 -12.15 9.16 2.84
CA GLU A 35 -12.10 8.97 4.30
C GLU A 35 -11.97 7.49 4.69
N ASP A 36 -12.63 6.60 3.97
CA ASP A 36 -12.48 5.15 4.17
C ASP A 36 -11.02 4.71 3.94
N LEU A 37 -10.35 5.31 2.94
CA LEU A 37 -8.93 5.07 2.68
C LEU A 37 -8.02 5.66 3.76
N VAL A 38 -8.38 6.79 4.39
CA VAL A 38 -7.65 7.33 5.56
C VAL A 38 -7.66 6.32 6.70
N ALA A 39 -8.83 5.73 7.01
CA ALA A 39 -8.95 4.72 8.05
C ALA A 39 -8.15 3.44 7.73
N ALA A 40 -8.19 2.99 6.47
CA ALA A 40 -7.41 1.85 6.01
C ALA A 40 -5.89 2.11 6.13
N LEU A 41 -5.43 3.31 5.78
CA LEU A 41 -4.02 3.69 5.88
C LEU A 41 -3.56 3.81 7.35
N GLY A 42 -4.44 4.29 8.23
CA GLY A 42 -4.21 4.25 9.68
C GLY A 42 -4.01 2.82 10.19
N THR A 43 -4.83 1.88 9.73
CA THR A 43 -4.71 0.46 10.08
C THR A 43 -3.41 -0.15 9.53
N LEU A 44 -3.05 0.15 8.28
CA LEU A 44 -1.78 -0.29 7.69
C LEU A 44 -0.58 0.19 8.52
N THR A 45 -0.50 1.50 8.77
CA THR A 45 0.66 2.12 9.42
C THR A 45 0.88 1.65 10.86
N ALA A 46 -0.18 1.19 11.53
CA ALA A 46 -0.09 0.60 12.86
C ALA A 46 0.59 -0.79 12.87
N GLY A 47 0.62 -1.51 11.73
CA GLY A 47 1.05 -2.91 11.68
C GLY A 47 2.05 -3.28 10.57
N PHE A 48 2.40 -2.36 9.66
CA PHE A 48 3.30 -2.64 8.54
C PHE A 48 4.80 -2.67 8.89
N GLY A 49 5.17 -2.37 10.13
CA GLY A 49 6.56 -2.45 10.59
C GLY A 49 6.94 -3.89 10.91
N ALA A 50 8.10 -4.34 10.46
CA ALA A 50 8.57 -5.70 10.68
C ALA A 50 10.10 -5.76 10.68
N ASN A 51 10.70 -6.42 11.66
CA ASN A 51 12.15 -6.64 11.66
C ASN A 51 12.54 -7.55 10.49
N THR A 52 13.29 -7.03 9.50
CA THR A 52 13.68 -7.80 8.31
C THR A 52 14.96 -8.62 8.51
N GLY A 53 15.66 -8.41 9.62
CA GLY A 53 16.97 -9.00 9.89
C GLY A 53 18.09 -7.96 9.78
N GLN A 54 19.18 -8.19 10.51
CA GLN A 54 20.41 -7.38 10.43
C GLN A 54 21.53 -8.08 9.64
N ASP A 55 21.29 -9.30 9.17
CA ASP A 55 22.16 -9.95 8.19
C ASP A 55 22.10 -9.23 6.83
N ALA A 56 23.06 -9.51 5.95
CA ALA A 56 23.16 -8.81 4.67
C ALA A 56 21.88 -8.92 3.80
N ALA A 57 21.17 -10.05 3.87
CA ALA A 57 19.92 -10.23 3.11
C ALA A 57 18.77 -9.45 3.76
N GLY A 58 18.67 -9.48 5.09
CA GLY A 58 17.70 -8.72 5.87
C GLY A 58 17.81 -7.20 5.69
N ASP A 59 19.03 -6.66 5.68
CA ASP A 59 19.29 -5.24 5.46
C ASP A 59 18.91 -4.81 4.03
N MET A 60 19.32 -5.58 3.02
CA MET A 60 19.01 -5.32 1.62
C MET A 60 17.50 -5.34 1.37
N PHE A 61 16.82 -6.39 1.84
CA PHE A 61 15.37 -6.50 1.72
C PHE A 61 14.66 -5.37 2.47
N GLY A 62 15.12 -5.04 3.68
CA GLY A 62 14.54 -3.98 4.50
C GLY A 62 14.57 -2.62 3.84
N LEU A 63 15.70 -2.23 3.23
CA LEU A 63 15.80 -0.99 2.48
C LEU A 63 14.85 -0.95 1.27
N ALA A 64 14.77 -2.05 0.53
CA ALA A 64 13.85 -2.16 -0.60
C ALA A 64 12.38 -2.06 -0.16
N TYR A 65 12.03 -2.73 0.94
CA TYR A 65 10.70 -2.68 1.54
C TYR A 65 10.33 -1.27 1.98
N GLN A 66 11.23 -0.54 2.66
CA GLN A 66 10.98 0.84 3.08
C GLN A 66 10.66 1.76 1.90
N GLU A 67 11.44 1.69 0.82
CA GLU A 67 11.22 2.54 -0.35
C GLU A 67 9.94 2.17 -1.10
N ALA A 68 9.66 0.87 -1.26
CA ALA A 68 8.40 0.39 -1.86
C ALA A 68 7.18 0.83 -1.06
N ALA A 69 7.21 0.61 0.25
CA ALA A 69 6.14 1.02 1.15
C ALA A 69 5.92 2.54 1.13
N LYS A 70 6.99 3.33 1.19
CA LYS A 70 6.94 4.79 1.13
C LYS A 70 6.30 5.30 -0.16
N SER A 71 6.62 4.68 -1.30
CA SER A 71 6.00 5.02 -2.57
C SER A 71 4.49 4.75 -2.55
N LEU A 72 4.08 3.56 -2.10
CA LEU A 72 2.67 3.17 -2.06
C LEU A 72 1.85 4.02 -1.09
N VAL A 73 2.34 4.31 0.12
CA VAL A 73 1.59 5.15 1.07
C VAL A 73 1.48 6.61 0.61
N LYS A 74 2.48 7.12 -0.14
CA LYS A 74 2.39 8.43 -0.80
C LYS A 74 1.34 8.44 -1.90
N ALA A 75 1.29 7.41 -2.72
CA ALA A 75 0.30 7.30 -3.78
C ALA A 75 -1.13 7.13 -3.22
N ALA A 76 -1.30 6.34 -2.15
CA ALA A 76 -2.57 6.24 -1.42
C ALA A 76 -3.00 7.60 -0.83
N ALA A 77 -2.08 8.35 -0.23
CA ALA A 77 -2.34 9.72 0.25
C ALA A 77 -2.75 10.68 -0.89
N ALA A 78 -2.13 10.56 -2.07
CA ALA A 78 -2.53 11.33 -3.25
C ALA A 78 -3.94 10.96 -3.72
N ALA A 79 -4.30 9.67 -3.72
CA ALA A 79 -5.66 9.22 -4.06
C ALA A 79 -6.72 9.73 -3.07
N ILE A 80 -6.42 9.74 -1.77
CA ILE A 80 -7.27 10.35 -0.72
C ILE A 80 -7.51 11.84 -1.04
N ASN A 81 -6.44 12.59 -1.31
CA ASN A 81 -6.53 14.00 -1.64
C ASN A 81 -7.32 14.25 -2.93
N ALA A 82 -7.16 13.38 -3.94
CA ALA A 82 -7.92 13.45 -5.18
C ALA A 82 -9.43 13.25 -4.93
N CYS A 83 -9.82 12.23 -4.15
CA CYS A 83 -11.21 12.04 -3.72
C CYS A 83 -11.81 13.28 -3.05
N ARG A 84 -11.10 13.84 -2.07
CA ARG A 84 -11.56 15.04 -1.36
C ARG A 84 -11.73 16.24 -2.30
N HIS A 85 -10.76 16.45 -3.18
CA HIS A 85 -10.73 17.58 -4.10
C HIS A 85 -11.79 17.47 -5.19
N ASP A 86 -11.94 16.29 -5.80
CA ASP A 86 -12.95 16.05 -6.83
C ASP A 86 -14.35 16.07 -6.23
N GLY A 87 -14.55 15.49 -5.04
CA GLY A 87 -15.79 15.58 -4.29
C GLY A 87 -16.21 17.03 -4.00
N ALA A 88 -15.28 17.85 -3.52
CA ALA A 88 -15.51 19.28 -3.29
C ALA A 88 -15.83 20.03 -4.60
N ARG A 89 -15.14 19.73 -5.71
CA ARG A 89 -15.45 20.36 -7.01
C ARG A 89 -16.84 20.00 -7.54
N ILE A 90 -17.26 18.76 -7.36
CA ILE A 90 -18.62 18.32 -7.70
C ILE A 90 -19.66 19.05 -6.83
N GLN A 91 -19.43 19.15 -5.52
CA GLN A 91 -20.28 19.92 -4.61
C GLN A 91 -20.34 21.42 -4.96
N LEU A 92 -19.21 22.00 -5.39
CA LEU A 92 -19.16 23.40 -5.82
C LEU A 92 -19.99 23.63 -7.07
N SER A 93 -19.90 22.75 -8.07
CA SER A 93 -20.76 22.84 -9.25
C SER A 93 -22.24 22.69 -8.87
N ALA A 94 -22.58 21.74 -7.99
CA ALA A 94 -23.94 21.59 -7.47
C ALA A 94 -24.45 22.86 -6.76
N SER A 95 -23.63 23.51 -5.91
CA SER A 95 -23.99 24.79 -5.29
C SER A 95 -24.22 25.89 -6.32
N ASN A 96 -23.39 25.96 -7.37
CA ASN A 96 -23.57 26.94 -8.45
C ASN A 96 -24.88 26.73 -9.21
N TYR A 97 -25.25 25.48 -9.51
CA TYR A 97 -26.54 25.18 -10.13
C TYR A 97 -27.72 25.52 -9.21
N SER A 98 -27.64 25.16 -7.93
CA SER A 98 -28.67 25.50 -6.93
C SER A 98 -28.88 27.02 -6.82
N ARG A 99 -27.81 27.81 -6.88
CA ARG A 99 -27.88 29.28 -6.91
C ARG A 99 -28.53 29.82 -8.18
N ALA A 100 -28.16 29.26 -9.34
CA ALA A 100 -28.73 29.65 -10.62
C ALA A 100 -30.25 29.36 -10.69
N GLU A 101 -30.67 28.20 -10.19
CA GLU A 101 -32.07 27.78 -10.09
C GLU A 101 -32.87 28.73 -9.18
N ALA A 102 -32.34 29.02 -7.98
CA ALA A 102 -32.98 29.93 -7.04
C ALA A 102 -33.13 31.36 -7.59
N ALA A 103 -32.14 31.84 -8.35
CA ALA A 103 -32.18 33.15 -9.01
C ALA A 103 -33.16 33.20 -10.19
N SER A 104 -33.43 32.05 -10.83
CA SER A 104 -34.34 31.93 -11.99
C SER A 104 -35.79 31.67 -11.59
N THR A 105 -36.03 31.27 -10.33
CA THR A 105 -37.38 31.05 -9.78
C THR A 105 -38.11 32.38 -9.57
N LEU A 106 -39.32 32.52 -10.15
CA LEU A 106 -40.16 33.72 -9.99
C LEU A 106 -40.55 33.93 -8.52
N GLY A 107 -40.20 35.08 -7.96
CA GLY A 107 -40.39 35.41 -6.55
C GLY A 107 -39.20 35.06 -5.64
N GLY A 108 -38.14 34.47 -6.20
CA GLY A 108 -36.94 34.03 -5.50
C GLY A 108 -37.09 32.61 -4.94
N GLY A 109 -36.16 31.72 -5.28
CA GLY A 109 -36.09 30.37 -4.71
C GLY A 109 -35.45 30.35 -3.32
N SER A 110 -35.89 29.42 -2.48
CA SER A 110 -35.28 29.11 -1.17
C SER A 110 -34.50 27.80 -1.22
N GLY A 111 -33.57 27.56 -0.27
CA GLY A 111 -32.87 26.28 -0.17
C GLY A 111 -31.61 26.17 -1.01
N VAL A 112 -30.88 27.27 -1.18
CA VAL A 112 -29.59 27.28 -1.88
C VAL A 112 -28.58 26.40 -1.14
N LEU A 113 -27.97 25.46 -1.86
CA LEU A 113 -26.92 24.60 -1.32
C LEU A 113 -25.68 25.43 -0.96
N PRO A 114 -25.03 25.16 0.19
CA PRO A 114 -23.82 25.86 0.59
C PRO A 114 -22.67 25.52 -0.37
N ALA A 115 -21.73 26.45 -0.49
CA ALA A 115 -20.44 26.13 -1.10
C ALA A 115 -19.69 25.13 -0.19
N PRO A 116 -18.95 24.17 -0.76
CA PRO A 116 -18.14 23.25 0.01
C PRO A 116 -17.00 24.01 0.70
N HIS A 117 -16.53 23.45 1.82
CA HIS A 117 -15.30 23.91 2.45
C HIS A 117 -14.08 23.48 1.63
N ASP A 118 -12.97 24.20 1.78
CA ASP A 118 -11.70 23.76 1.20
C ASP A 118 -11.32 22.40 1.82
N PRO A 119 -11.01 21.39 0.98
CA PRO A 119 -10.70 20.06 1.47
C PRO A 119 -9.39 20.07 2.28
N GLU A 120 -9.40 19.37 3.42
CA GLU A 120 -8.19 19.20 4.22
C GLU A 120 -7.17 18.31 3.47
N GLN A 121 -5.91 18.75 3.47
CA GLN A 121 -4.83 17.98 2.87
C GLN A 121 -4.39 16.84 3.78
N PHE A 122 -4.48 15.61 3.28
CA PHE A 122 -3.92 14.44 3.93
C PHE A 122 -2.43 14.31 3.62
N SER A 123 -1.62 14.20 4.68
CA SER A 123 -0.16 13.99 4.57
C SER A 123 0.16 12.49 4.59
N ALA A 124 0.98 12.06 3.64
CA ALA A 124 1.42 10.67 3.58
C ALA A 124 2.21 10.27 4.85
N PRO A 125 1.98 9.07 5.41
CA PRO A 125 2.79 8.56 6.49
C PRO A 125 4.22 8.25 6.03
N GLY A 126 5.12 8.08 7.00
CA GLY A 126 6.50 7.68 6.75
C GLY A 126 6.63 6.21 6.30
N PRO A 127 7.83 5.78 5.88
CA PRO A 127 8.12 4.37 5.64
C PRO A 127 7.95 3.52 6.92
N PRO A 128 7.71 2.20 6.78
CA PRO A 128 7.72 1.28 7.91
C PRO A 128 9.09 1.20 8.56
N GLY A 129 9.13 0.93 9.87
CA GLY A 129 10.37 0.53 10.53
C GLY A 129 10.71 -0.92 10.16
N THR A 130 11.97 -1.17 9.81
CA THR A 130 12.46 -2.53 9.49
C THR A 130 13.46 -3.09 10.49
N LEU A 131 13.71 -2.35 11.56
CA LEU A 131 14.56 -2.75 12.68
C LEU A 131 13.69 -3.09 13.87
N GLY A 132 14.09 -4.09 14.64
CA GLY A 132 13.35 -4.51 15.83
C GLY A 132 13.99 -5.71 16.49
N ALA A 133 13.31 -6.24 17.50
CA ALA A 133 13.72 -7.51 18.10
C ALA A 133 13.53 -8.66 17.10
N GLY A 134 14.44 -9.62 17.12
CA GLY A 134 14.39 -10.84 16.35
C GLY A 134 14.62 -12.06 17.24
N PRO A 135 14.39 -13.28 16.75
CA PRO A 135 14.74 -14.47 17.49
C PRO A 135 16.25 -14.47 17.80
N PRO A 136 16.67 -14.82 19.03
CA PRO A 136 18.08 -14.88 19.37
C PRO A 136 18.79 -15.97 18.53
N PRO A 137 20.10 -15.82 18.29
CA PRO A 137 20.87 -16.85 17.62
C PRO A 137 20.87 -18.15 18.44
N PRO A 138 20.88 -19.33 17.78
CA PRO A 138 21.11 -20.61 18.47
C PRO A 138 22.48 -20.60 19.16
N MET A 139 22.61 -21.37 20.25
CA MET A 139 23.78 -21.29 21.14
C MET A 139 25.12 -21.52 20.43
N LEU A 140 25.15 -22.47 19.49
CA LEU A 140 26.36 -22.82 18.73
C LEU A 140 26.65 -21.86 17.57
N TRP A 141 25.79 -20.87 17.30
CA TRP A 141 26.02 -19.87 16.25
C TRP A 141 27.37 -19.17 16.40
N ARG A 142 27.73 -18.77 17.62
CA ARG A 142 29.00 -18.07 17.91
C ARG A 142 30.24 -18.88 17.53
N VAL A 143 30.13 -20.20 17.42
CA VAL A 143 31.24 -21.09 17.04
C VAL A 143 31.49 -21.01 15.53
N VAL A 144 30.42 -20.92 14.74
CA VAL A 144 30.49 -20.87 13.27
C VAL A 144 30.55 -19.43 12.73
N GLU A 145 30.10 -18.44 13.50
CA GLU A 145 29.94 -17.04 13.09
C GLU A 145 31.19 -16.44 12.43
N LEU A 146 32.37 -16.66 13.02
CA LEU A 146 33.65 -16.19 12.47
C LEU A 146 34.00 -16.81 11.12
N PHE A 147 33.56 -18.04 10.88
CA PHE A 147 33.80 -18.73 9.61
C PHE A 147 32.76 -18.35 8.57
N VAL A 148 31.49 -18.19 8.96
CA VAL A 148 30.36 -17.82 8.10
C VAL A 148 30.54 -16.41 7.53
N GLY A 149 30.94 -15.44 8.36
CA GLY A 149 31.23 -14.07 7.92
C GLY A 149 30.00 -13.18 7.71
N ASP A 150 28.85 -13.58 8.23
CA ASP A 150 27.60 -12.81 8.23
C ASP A 150 26.90 -12.95 9.59
N LEU A 151 25.90 -12.12 9.85
CA LEU A 151 25.12 -12.16 11.08
C LEU A 151 24.06 -13.28 11.05
N TRP A 152 23.60 -13.67 12.23
CA TRP A 152 22.45 -14.56 12.36
C TRP A 152 21.22 -13.91 11.70
N PRO A 153 20.51 -14.61 10.77
CA PRO A 153 19.39 -14.04 10.03
C PRO A 153 18.16 -13.87 10.91
N ASN A 154 18.15 -12.82 11.71
CA ASN A 154 17.23 -12.62 12.82
C ASN A 154 15.94 -11.87 12.43
N GLY A 155 15.51 -11.96 11.18
CA GLY A 155 14.21 -11.43 10.75
C GLY A 155 13.06 -12.02 11.58
N ASP A 156 12.08 -11.18 11.90
CA ASP A 156 10.85 -11.57 12.58
C ASP A 156 9.84 -12.10 11.56
N VAL A 157 9.85 -13.43 11.36
CA VAL A 157 8.96 -14.13 10.42
C VAL A 157 7.49 -13.80 10.68
N ALA A 158 7.07 -13.79 11.95
CA ALA A 158 5.68 -13.51 12.29
C ALA A 158 5.32 -12.05 12.01
N GLY A 159 6.23 -11.13 12.34
CA GLY A 159 6.09 -9.71 12.01
C GLY A 159 5.99 -9.45 10.50
N LEU A 160 6.79 -10.13 9.68
CA LEU A 160 6.76 -9.99 8.22
C LEU A 160 5.43 -10.47 7.62
N HIS A 161 4.91 -11.61 8.07
CA HIS A 161 3.56 -12.07 7.66
C HIS A 161 2.45 -11.12 8.14
N ALA A 162 2.57 -10.58 9.36
CA ALA A 162 1.61 -9.60 9.86
C ALA A 162 1.61 -8.32 9.02
N ALA A 163 2.79 -7.81 8.66
CA ALA A 163 2.94 -6.68 7.75
C ALA A 163 2.32 -6.97 6.37
N ALA A 164 2.54 -8.18 5.82
CA ALA A 164 1.90 -8.62 4.58
C ALA A 164 0.36 -8.60 4.69
N GLY A 165 -0.20 -9.08 5.80
CA GLY A 165 -1.63 -8.99 6.10
C GLY A 165 -2.16 -7.55 6.10
N CYS A 166 -1.39 -6.59 6.64
CA CYS A 166 -1.77 -5.18 6.64
C CYS A 166 -1.83 -4.60 5.22
N TRP A 167 -0.87 -4.96 4.35
CA TRP A 167 -0.88 -4.55 2.94
C TRP A 167 -2.08 -5.11 2.17
N ARG A 168 -2.48 -6.36 2.42
CA ARG A 168 -3.72 -6.92 1.87
C ARG A 168 -4.97 -6.19 2.36
N GLY A 169 -4.97 -5.78 3.63
CA GLY A 169 -6.03 -4.94 4.19
C GLY A 169 -6.19 -3.62 3.40
N LEU A 170 -5.09 -2.94 3.11
CA LEU A 170 -5.13 -1.74 2.27
C LEU A 170 -5.55 -2.06 0.83
N ALA A 171 -5.08 -3.17 0.25
CA ALA A 171 -5.47 -3.58 -1.10
C ALA A 171 -6.99 -3.80 -1.23
N ALA A 172 -7.60 -4.46 -0.24
CA ALA A 172 -9.03 -4.67 -0.17
C ALA A 172 -9.79 -3.34 -0.06
N ALA A 173 -9.30 -2.40 0.77
CA ALA A 173 -9.90 -1.07 0.89
C ALA A 173 -9.82 -0.28 -0.42
N LEU A 174 -8.71 -0.35 -1.16
CA LEU A 174 -8.55 0.28 -2.47
C LEU A 174 -9.50 -0.30 -3.52
N GLY A 175 -9.70 -1.63 -3.52
CA GLY A 175 -10.71 -2.27 -4.37
C GLY A 175 -12.15 -1.86 -4.00
N GLY A 176 -12.43 -1.70 -2.70
CA GLY A 176 -13.70 -1.16 -2.22
C GLY A 176 -13.90 0.30 -2.64
N ALA A 177 -12.86 1.11 -2.60
CA ALA A 177 -12.89 2.52 -3.00
C ALA A 177 -13.19 2.68 -4.50
N GLU A 178 -12.57 1.88 -5.37
CA GLU A 178 -12.93 1.81 -6.80
C GLU A 178 -14.43 1.56 -6.99
N GLN A 179 -14.98 0.58 -6.28
CA GLN A 179 -16.41 0.24 -6.36
C GLN A 179 -17.30 1.34 -5.78
N GLY A 180 -16.86 2.02 -4.73
CA GLY A 180 -17.55 3.14 -4.08
C GLY A 180 -17.79 4.33 -5.02
N LEU A 181 -16.96 4.49 -6.06
CA LEU A 181 -17.13 5.54 -7.07
C LEU A 181 -18.24 5.25 -8.09
N ASN A 182 -18.78 4.02 -8.17
CA ASN A 182 -19.77 3.66 -9.19
C ASN A 182 -21.10 4.40 -9.03
N VAL A 183 -21.61 4.53 -7.80
CA VAL A 183 -22.86 5.25 -7.52
C VAL A 183 -22.74 6.75 -7.85
N PRO A 184 -21.75 7.50 -7.34
CA PRO A 184 -21.65 8.91 -7.69
C PRO A 184 -21.41 9.13 -9.19
N LYS A 185 -20.64 8.25 -9.86
CA LYS A 185 -20.51 8.29 -11.32
C LYS A 185 -21.85 8.15 -12.03
N ALA A 186 -22.69 7.20 -11.63
CA ALA A 186 -24.00 7.00 -12.24
C ALA A 186 -24.93 8.22 -12.03
N VAL A 187 -24.93 8.80 -10.83
CA VAL A 187 -25.70 10.01 -10.52
C VAL A 187 -25.28 11.18 -11.42
N ILE A 188 -23.98 11.40 -11.57
CA ILE A 188 -23.43 12.49 -12.39
C ILE A 188 -23.70 12.25 -13.88
N ALA A 189 -23.65 11.00 -14.35
CA ALA A 189 -23.95 10.64 -15.74
C ALA A 189 -25.43 10.87 -16.10
N GLY A 190 -26.32 10.89 -15.10
CA GLY A 190 -27.74 11.20 -15.28
C GLY A 190 -28.05 12.70 -15.37
N GLN A 191 -27.07 13.58 -15.18
CA GLN A 191 -27.26 15.03 -15.27
C GLN A 191 -27.01 15.52 -16.70
N GLU A 192 -27.82 16.47 -17.18
CA GLU A 192 -27.57 17.18 -18.44
C GLU A 192 -26.78 18.47 -18.16
N ILE A 193 -25.46 18.32 -17.98
CA ILE A 193 -24.52 19.40 -17.66
C ILE A 193 -23.33 19.47 -18.64
N PRO A 194 -22.80 20.67 -18.97
CA PRO A 194 -21.68 20.83 -19.90
C PRO A 194 -20.38 20.17 -19.43
N GLU A 195 -20.14 20.11 -18.12
CA GLU A 195 -18.95 19.51 -17.52
C GLU A 195 -19.05 17.99 -17.30
N GLY A 196 -20.23 17.39 -17.48
CA GLY A 196 -20.47 15.95 -17.27
C GLY A 196 -19.48 15.06 -18.04
N PRO A 197 -19.22 15.33 -19.34
CA PRO A 197 -18.20 14.62 -20.12
C PRO A 197 -16.76 14.75 -19.59
N LEU A 198 -16.46 15.74 -18.75
CA LEU A 198 -15.15 15.94 -18.13
C LEU A 198 -15.03 15.23 -16.77
N ILE A 199 -16.13 15.10 -16.02
CA ILE A 199 -16.11 14.49 -14.68
C ILE A 199 -16.00 12.95 -14.79
N GLN A 200 -16.68 12.33 -15.76
CA GLN A 200 -16.70 10.87 -15.89
C GLN A 200 -15.32 10.24 -16.12
N PRO A 201 -14.45 10.78 -17.00
CA PRO A 201 -13.09 10.29 -17.17
C PRO A 201 -12.26 10.41 -15.89
N VAL A 202 -12.34 11.56 -15.19
CA VAL A 202 -11.57 11.81 -13.96
C VAL A 202 -11.90 10.78 -12.88
N LEU A 203 -13.19 10.54 -12.61
CA LEU A 203 -13.59 9.55 -11.61
C LEU A 203 -13.27 8.11 -12.04
N SER A 204 -13.24 7.83 -13.34
CA SER A 204 -12.84 6.52 -13.87
C SER A 204 -11.34 6.28 -13.74
N GLU A 205 -10.53 7.28 -14.04
CA GLU A 205 -9.08 7.25 -13.88
C GLU A 205 -8.68 7.13 -12.40
N LEU A 206 -9.38 7.86 -11.52
CA LEU A 206 -9.19 7.73 -10.07
C LEU A 206 -9.48 6.31 -9.58
N GLY A 207 -10.60 5.71 -9.99
CA GLY A 207 -10.93 4.32 -9.66
C GLY A 207 -9.90 3.33 -10.21
N ALA A 208 -9.48 3.47 -11.46
CA ALA A 208 -8.46 2.62 -12.07
C ALA A 208 -7.10 2.75 -11.36
N THR A 209 -6.75 3.96 -10.92
CA THR A 209 -5.54 4.24 -10.14
C THR A 209 -5.59 3.50 -8.79
N MET A 210 -6.71 3.56 -8.08
CA MET A 210 -6.91 2.82 -6.83
C MET A 210 -6.80 1.31 -7.03
N ALA A 211 -7.41 0.76 -8.09
CA ALA A 211 -7.31 -0.66 -8.42
C ALA A 211 -5.86 -1.09 -8.70
N SER A 212 -5.11 -0.26 -9.44
CA SER A 212 -3.68 -0.47 -9.70
C SER A 212 -2.84 -0.44 -8.42
N LEU A 213 -3.10 0.53 -7.54
CA LEU A 213 -2.49 0.62 -6.22
C LEU A 213 -2.78 -0.62 -5.37
N GLY A 214 -4.01 -1.12 -5.39
CA GLY A 214 -4.40 -2.33 -4.68
C GLY A 214 -3.61 -3.56 -5.15
N LYS A 215 -3.43 -3.71 -6.47
CA LYS A 215 -2.59 -4.79 -7.04
C LYS A 215 -1.13 -4.68 -6.60
N GLN A 216 -0.57 -3.48 -6.52
CA GLN A 216 0.80 -3.29 -6.04
C GLN A 216 0.92 -3.60 -4.54
N CYS A 217 -0.09 -3.29 -3.74
CA CYS A 217 -0.15 -3.67 -2.33
C CYS A 217 -0.17 -5.20 -2.17
N GLU A 218 -0.97 -5.93 -2.97
CA GLU A 218 -0.98 -7.41 -2.99
C GLU A 218 0.38 -8.00 -3.40
N GLN A 219 1.05 -7.42 -4.40
CA GLN A 219 2.37 -7.84 -4.82
C GLN A 219 3.41 -7.63 -3.71
N LEU A 220 3.35 -6.50 -3.01
CA LEU A 220 4.24 -6.23 -1.88
C LEU A 220 3.98 -7.20 -0.72
N ALA A 221 2.71 -7.48 -0.41
CA ALA A 221 2.32 -8.46 0.59
C ALA A 221 2.87 -9.86 0.26
N ALA A 222 2.71 -10.32 -0.98
CA ALA A 222 3.27 -11.60 -1.42
C ALA A 222 4.81 -11.62 -1.34
N THR A 223 5.47 -10.49 -1.61
CA THR A 223 6.92 -10.37 -1.51
C THR A 223 7.40 -10.47 -0.05
N LEU A 224 6.66 -9.87 0.89
CA LEU A 224 6.90 -9.99 2.32
C LEU A 224 6.74 -11.43 2.81
N ASP A 225 5.64 -12.11 2.46
CA ASP A 225 5.42 -13.51 2.85
C ASP A 225 6.53 -14.42 2.32
N ASN A 226 6.85 -14.28 1.03
CA ASN A 226 7.90 -15.09 0.42
C ASN A 226 9.28 -14.81 1.04
N PHE A 227 9.54 -13.61 1.56
CA PHE A 227 10.80 -13.34 2.27
C PHE A 227 10.77 -13.92 3.69
N ALA A 228 9.63 -13.81 4.38
CA ALA A 228 9.43 -14.42 5.69
C ALA A 228 9.66 -15.94 5.65
N ASP A 229 9.15 -16.62 4.61
CA ASP A 229 9.33 -18.05 4.39
C ASP A 229 10.81 -18.42 4.16
N GLU A 230 11.55 -17.62 3.39
CA GLU A 230 12.99 -17.83 3.15
C GLU A 230 13.81 -17.61 4.43
N VAL A 231 13.47 -16.58 5.22
CA VAL A 231 14.09 -16.35 6.53
C VAL A 231 13.80 -17.53 7.47
N ALA A 232 12.55 -18.00 7.53
CA ALA A 232 12.17 -19.14 8.35
C ALA A 232 12.93 -20.41 7.95
N HIS A 233 13.06 -20.64 6.63
CA HIS A 233 13.80 -21.76 6.09
C HIS A 233 15.29 -21.68 6.48
N ALA A 234 15.94 -20.54 6.26
CA ALA A 234 17.33 -20.33 6.63
C ALA A 234 17.57 -20.51 8.13
N GLN A 235 16.72 -19.91 8.97
CA GLN A 235 16.82 -20.04 10.43
C GLN A 235 16.69 -21.50 10.88
N ASN A 236 15.76 -22.26 10.31
CA ASN A 236 15.57 -23.67 10.69
C ASN A 236 16.71 -24.55 10.18
N ALA A 237 17.14 -24.38 8.93
CA ALA A 237 18.24 -25.14 8.36
C ALA A 237 19.57 -24.89 9.12
N ILE A 238 19.84 -23.64 9.53
CA ILE A 238 21.00 -23.33 10.38
C ILE A 238 20.88 -24.00 11.74
N ARG A 239 19.70 -23.98 12.39
CA ARG A 239 19.48 -24.69 13.66
C ARG A 239 19.73 -26.19 13.51
N ASP A 240 19.20 -26.81 12.47
CA ASP A 240 19.39 -28.24 12.22
C ASP A 240 20.87 -28.59 11.98
N LEU A 241 21.61 -27.77 11.23
CA LEU A 241 23.05 -27.93 11.03
C LEU A 241 23.83 -27.80 12.34
N LEU A 242 23.46 -26.84 13.19
CA LEU A 242 24.10 -26.65 14.49
C LEU A 242 23.72 -27.75 15.51
N ASP A 243 22.50 -28.27 15.47
CA ASP A 243 22.10 -29.42 16.30
C ASP A 243 22.82 -30.70 15.85
N ARG A 244 23.05 -30.87 14.55
CA ARG A 244 23.93 -31.92 14.01
C ARG A 244 25.36 -31.76 14.52
N LEU A 245 25.90 -30.54 14.48
CA LEU A 245 27.21 -30.26 15.09
C LEU A 245 27.19 -30.70 16.55
N GLY A 246 26.21 -30.31 17.37
CA GLY A 246 26.15 -30.65 18.79
C GLY A 246 25.94 -32.14 19.12
N SER A 247 25.30 -32.89 18.21
CA SER A 247 24.96 -34.31 18.42
C SER A 247 25.98 -35.29 17.85
N ALA A 248 26.59 -35.00 16.69
CA ALA A 248 27.63 -35.83 16.08
C ALA A 248 28.93 -35.83 16.89
N SER A 249 29.16 -34.73 17.62
CA SER A 249 30.44 -34.42 18.26
C SER A 249 30.45 -34.61 19.78
N GLY A 250 29.31 -34.85 20.44
CA GLY A 250 29.24 -34.93 21.91
C GLY A 250 29.66 -33.63 22.65
N LEU A 251 29.70 -32.48 21.95
CA LEU A 251 30.41 -31.25 22.32
C LEU A 251 30.01 -30.53 23.62
N TRP A 252 28.99 -31.00 24.35
CA TRP A 252 28.75 -30.46 25.70
C TRP A 252 29.86 -30.82 26.69
N HIS A 253 30.59 -31.92 26.47
CA HIS A 253 31.78 -32.22 27.28
C HIS A 253 33.07 -31.60 26.70
N GLU A 254 32.97 -30.88 25.58
CA GLU A 254 34.06 -30.78 24.63
C GLU A 254 34.14 -29.44 23.85
N VAL A 255 33.63 -28.35 24.41
CA VAL A 255 34.10 -27.00 24.02
C VAL A 255 35.63 -26.87 24.22
N VAL A 256 36.24 -27.82 24.95
CA VAL A 256 37.69 -27.96 25.19
C VAL A 256 38.45 -28.67 24.05
N SER A 257 37.86 -29.59 23.27
CA SER A 257 38.60 -30.33 22.20
C SER A 257 38.39 -29.82 20.77
N ILE A 258 37.73 -28.67 20.59
CA ILE A 258 37.70 -27.93 19.30
C ILE A 258 39.13 -27.62 18.77
N PHE A 259 40.16 -27.77 19.62
CA PHE A 259 41.57 -27.58 19.30
C PHE A 259 42.29 -28.81 18.67
N ASP A 260 41.65 -29.97 18.51
CA ASP A 260 42.29 -31.22 18.05
C ASP A 260 42.22 -31.50 16.53
N GLY A 261 41.85 -30.50 15.71
CA GLY A 261 42.00 -30.56 14.24
C GLY A 261 40.81 -31.17 13.48
N ASP A 262 40.35 -32.37 13.86
CA ASP A 262 39.19 -33.03 13.21
C ASP A 262 37.86 -32.29 13.51
N GLY A 263 37.64 -31.87 14.76
CA GLY A 263 36.47 -31.07 15.13
C GLY A 263 36.46 -29.67 14.49
N LEU A 264 37.63 -29.12 14.17
CA LEU A 264 37.75 -27.84 13.48
C LEU A 264 37.41 -27.96 11.99
N GLN A 265 37.63 -29.13 11.39
CA GLN A 265 37.23 -29.42 10.01
C GLN A 265 35.71 -29.54 9.89
N GLU A 266 35.05 -30.25 10.82
CA GLU A 266 33.58 -30.36 10.85
C GLU A 266 32.90 -28.99 11.05
N VAL A 267 33.44 -28.15 11.95
CA VAL A 267 32.95 -26.76 12.13
C VAL A 267 33.07 -25.94 10.84
N LYS A 268 34.16 -26.11 10.08
CA LYS A 268 34.34 -25.42 8.80
C LYS A 268 33.37 -25.91 7.73
N GLU A 269 33.15 -27.22 7.64
CA GLU A 269 32.18 -27.80 6.69
C GLU A 269 30.76 -27.27 6.96
N ILE A 270 30.35 -27.26 8.22
CA ILE A 270 29.05 -26.71 8.62
C ILE A 270 28.99 -25.19 8.36
N ALA A 271 30.08 -24.45 8.60
CA ALA A 271 30.12 -23.04 8.27
C ALA A 271 30.00 -22.77 6.76
N GLU A 272 30.60 -23.62 5.91
CA GLU A 272 30.43 -23.52 4.44
C GLU A 272 29.00 -23.86 4.00
N ASP A 273 28.37 -24.87 4.61
CA ASP A 273 26.95 -25.17 4.37
C ASP A 273 26.04 -23.99 4.77
N ILE A 274 26.31 -23.35 5.92
CA ILE A 274 25.60 -22.15 6.37
C ILE A 274 25.84 -20.99 5.39
N LYS A 275 27.08 -20.77 4.92
CA LYS A 275 27.35 -19.73 3.91
C LYS A 275 26.54 -19.96 2.64
N ALA A 276 26.42 -21.20 2.18
CA ALA A 276 25.63 -21.52 1.00
C ALA A 276 24.15 -21.15 1.21
N LEU A 277 23.59 -21.42 2.40
CA LEU A 277 22.24 -21.03 2.78
C LEU A 277 22.05 -19.50 2.81
N LEU A 278 22.96 -18.77 3.47
CA LEU A 278 22.89 -17.31 3.54
C LEU A 278 23.12 -16.66 2.18
N HIS A 279 24.00 -17.22 1.35
CA HIS A 279 24.17 -16.78 -0.02
C HIS A 279 22.89 -16.98 -0.85
N ASN A 280 22.18 -18.09 -0.65
CA ASN A 280 20.88 -18.29 -1.28
C ASN A 280 19.85 -17.25 -0.82
N LEU A 281 19.75 -17.02 0.49
CA LEU A 281 18.88 -16.00 1.06
C LEU A 281 19.20 -14.61 0.51
N GLY A 282 20.47 -14.26 0.37
CA GLY A 282 20.92 -13.01 -0.24
C GLY A 282 20.51 -12.87 -1.71
N ARG A 283 20.61 -13.94 -2.50
CA ARG A 283 20.12 -13.93 -3.90
C ARG A 283 18.61 -13.73 -3.98
N GLU A 284 17.86 -14.38 -3.10
CA GLU A 284 16.40 -14.21 -3.00
C GLU A 284 16.03 -12.78 -2.58
N ALA A 285 16.72 -12.20 -1.59
CA ALA A 285 16.54 -10.81 -1.20
C ALA A 285 16.80 -9.84 -2.36
N GLN A 286 17.88 -10.06 -3.12
CA GLN A 286 18.20 -9.26 -4.30
C GLN A 286 17.14 -9.40 -5.42
N ALA A 287 16.64 -10.61 -5.65
CA ALA A 287 15.58 -10.84 -6.63
C ALA A 287 14.28 -10.11 -6.23
N LYS A 288 13.94 -10.11 -4.93
CA LYS A 288 12.78 -9.41 -4.38
C LYS A 288 12.95 -7.89 -4.43
N GLU A 289 14.13 -7.36 -4.13
CA GLU A 289 14.46 -5.94 -4.32
C GLU A 289 14.19 -5.52 -5.78
N GLN A 290 14.72 -6.28 -6.75
CA GLN A 290 14.49 -5.98 -8.17
C GLN A 290 13.02 -6.06 -8.55
N ALA A 291 12.26 -7.01 -7.99
CA ALA A 291 10.83 -7.12 -8.21
C ALA A 291 10.07 -5.89 -7.68
N MET A 292 10.40 -5.43 -6.46
CA MET A 292 9.83 -4.20 -5.89
C MET A 292 10.17 -2.97 -6.74
N GLN A 293 11.42 -2.84 -7.19
CA GLN A 293 11.86 -1.73 -8.05
C GLN A 293 11.13 -1.72 -9.40
N ARG A 294 10.95 -2.87 -10.05
CA ARG A 294 10.21 -2.97 -11.32
C ARG A 294 8.71 -2.69 -11.13
N GLY A 295 8.13 -3.15 -10.03
CA GLY A 295 6.73 -2.87 -9.68
C GLY A 295 6.47 -1.37 -9.52
N MET A 296 7.40 -0.64 -8.90
CA MET A 296 7.33 0.82 -8.75
C MET A 296 7.67 1.59 -10.03
N GLY A 297 8.46 1.00 -10.94
CA GLY A 297 8.99 1.65 -12.13
C GLY A 297 8.05 1.66 -13.34
N SER A 298 6.76 1.34 -13.17
CA SER A 298 5.76 1.43 -14.23
C SER A 298 4.93 2.70 -14.06
N PRO A 299 5.33 3.85 -14.65
CA PRO A 299 4.41 4.96 -14.78
C PRO A 299 3.30 4.51 -15.72
N THR A 300 2.07 4.45 -15.21
CA THR A 300 0.88 4.53 -16.05
C THR A 300 0.93 5.88 -16.76
N ALA A 301 1.42 5.86 -18.01
CA ALA A 301 1.21 6.91 -18.98
C ALA A 301 -0.16 6.75 -19.64
#